data_AF-L0MIV3-F1
#
_entry.id   AF-L0MIV3-F1
#
_cell.length_a   1.000
_cell.length_b   1.000
_cell.length_c   1.000
_cell.angle_alpha   90.00
_cell.angle_beta   90.00
_cell.angle_gamma   90.00
#
_symmetry.space_group_name_H-M   'P 1'
#
loop_
_entity.id
_entity.type
_entity.pdbx_description
1 polymer ?
#
loop_
_entity_poly.entity_id
_entity_poly.type
_entity_poly.pdbx_seq_one_letter_code
_entity_poly.pdbx_strand_id
1 'polypeptide(L)'
;MLTQRRIAGLLLSSLLMCSGIAAAQMPGKVIAPLRGTIDQVSDNSLQLTDRKGEKVSVKLNDQTKVLSVSKGSTADIKPDSFIGTAAVPQADGSLKALEVHVFAASLRGSGEGHSAWQSADGKVDTMTNGTVGKLVNANGRTLTVNYNNQQKTVIVPDGTPIVTLDPGDRSLLKPGTHIVLFSAADDKGERVATRISAGKDGTVPPM
;
A
#
# COMPACT_ATOMS: atom_id res chain seq x y z
N MET A 1 8.76 -75.53 35.86
CA MET A 1 10.15 -75.24 36.29
C MET A 1 10.90 -74.67 35.07
N LEU A 2 11.65 -73.58 35.31
CA LEU A 2 12.56 -72.82 34.43
C LEU A 2 11.97 -71.96 33.29
N THR A 3 11.85 -70.64 33.46
CA THR A 3 12.78 -69.53 33.10
C THR A 3 13.08 -69.35 31.60
N GLN A 4 12.70 -68.19 31.04
CA GLN A 4 13.65 -67.24 30.45
C GLN A 4 13.00 -65.86 30.18
N ARG A 5 13.62 -64.82 30.76
CA ARG A 5 13.44 -63.40 30.42
C ARG A 5 14.12 -63.10 29.09
N ARG A 6 13.49 -62.28 28.24
CA ARG A 6 14.20 -61.35 27.34
C ARG A 6 13.48 -60.01 27.30
N ILE A 7 14.22 -58.97 27.67
CA ILE A 7 13.88 -57.56 27.53
C ILE A 7 14.53 -57.09 26.22
N ALA A 8 13.72 -56.53 25.32
CA ALA A 8 14.07 -55.57 24.26
C ALA A 8 12.72 -55.13 23.67
N GLY A 9 12.22 -53.91 23.80
CA GLY A 9 12.90 -52.63 23.71
C GLY A 9 12.70 -52.10 22.29
N LEU A 10 11.55 -51.48 22.00
CA LEU A 10 11.42 -50.54 20.88
C LEU A 10 10.27 -49.56 21.15
N LEU A 11 10.67 -48.35 21.55
CA LEU A 11 9.87 -47.14 21.59
C LEU A 11 9.60 -46.71 20.14
N LEU A 12 8.33 -46.70 19.72
CA LEU A 12 7.93 -46.08 18.46
C LEU A 12 7.26 -44.74 18.76
N SER A 13 8.08 -43.70 18.75
CA SER A 13 7.69 -42.31 18.94
C SER A 13 6.83 -41.83 17.76
N SER A 14 5.59 -41.48 18.04
CA SER A 14 4.65 -40.83 17.13
C SER A 14 5.05 -39.38 16.87
N LEU A 15 5.68 -39.11 15.72
CA LEU A 15 5.94 -37.75 15.25
C LEU A 15 4.83 -37.30 14.28
N LEU A 16 3.72 -36.81 14.86
CA LEU A 16 2.71 -36.05 14.13
C LEU A 16 3.31 -34.69 13.73
N MET A 17 3.85 -34.60 12.52
CA MET A 17 4.19 -33.31 11.91
C MET A 17 2.89 -32.59 11.52
N CYS A 18 2.40 -31.74 12.42
CA CYS A 18 1.43 -30.70 12.07
C CYS A 18 2.12 -29.68 11.17
N SER A 19 2.02 -29.86 9.86
CA SER A 19 2.29 -28.83 8.86
C SER A 19 1.21 -27.74 8.98
N GLY A 20 1.38 -26.85 9.95
CA GLY A 20 0.61 -25.61 10.01
C GLY A 20 0.97 -24.77 8.78
N ILE A 21 0.07 -24.75 7.80
CA ILE A 21 0.06 -23.71 6.78
C ILE A 21 -0.07 -22.41 7.56
N ALA A 22 1.00 -21.63 7.64
CA ALA A 22 0.95 -20.27 8.12
C ALA A 22 0.09 -19.48 7.14
N ALA A 23 -1.22 -19.46 7.38
CA ALA A 23 -2.11 -18.52 6.73
C ALA A 23 -1.56 -17.13 7.05
N ALA A 24 -1.09 -16.42 6.03
CA ALA A 24 -0.69 -15.03 6.16
C ALA A 24 -1.87 -14.27 6.76
N GLN A 25 -1.76 -13.91 8.04
CA GLN A 25 -2.73 -13.09 8.73
C GLN A 25 -2.83 -11.76 7.97
N MET A 26 -3.94 -11.53 7.28
CA MET A 26 -4.42 -10.16 7.05
C MET A 26 -5.78 -9.96 7.71
N PRO A 27 -5.89 -10.00 9.06
CA PRO A 27 -7.07 -9.53 9.75
C PRO A 27 -6.94 -8.01 9.94
N GLY A 28 -7.07 -7.26 8.85
CA GLY A 28 -7.12 -5.80 8.85
C GLY A 28 -8.29 -5.32 8.01
N LYS A 29 -8.97 -4.25 8.45
CA LYS A 29 -9.94 -3.55 7.61
C LYS A 29 -9.26 -3.16 6.29
N VAL A 30 -9.85 -3.56 5.15
CA VAL A 30 -9.34 -3.19 3.83
C VAL A 30 -9.26 -1.67 3.73
N ILE A 31 -8.10 -1.15 3.36
CA ILE A 31 -7.91 0.27 3.11
C ILE A 31 -8.41 0.55 1.68
N ALA A 32 -9.48 1.33 1.57
CA ALA A 32 -10.10 1.69 0.30
C ALA A 32 -10.20 3.22 0.19
N PRO A 33 -9.17 3.91 -0.34
CA PRO A 33 -9.24 5.34 -0.54
C PRO A 33 -10.21 5.66 -1.68
N LEU A 34 -10.84 6.82 -1.56
CA LEU A 34 -11.69 7.38 -2.59
C LEU A 34 -10.82 7.94 -3.72
N ARG A 35 -11.11 7.57 -4.95
CA ARG A 35 -10.44 8.14 -6.13
C ARG A 35 -11.46 8.84 -7.00
N GLY A 36 -11.04 9.97 -7.54
CA GLY A 36 -11.92 10.75 -8.40
C GLY A 36 -11.27 12.01 -8.92
N THR A 37 -12.12 12.83 -9.51
CA THR A 37 -11.77 14.13 -10.07
C THR A 37 -12.52 15.19 -9.28
N ILE A 38 -11.82 16.24 -8.84
CA ILE A 38 -12.45 17.37 -8.16
C ILE A 38 -13.39 18.07 -9.15
N ASP A 39 -14.64 18.22 -8.75
CA ASP A 39 -15.62 19.04 -9.48
C ASP A 39 -15.57 20.48 -8.98
N GLN A 40 -15.58 20.64 -7.66
CA GLN A 40 -15.61 21.93 -6.98
C GLN A 40 -14.86 21.85 -5.64
N VAL A 41 -14.32 22.99 -5.22
CA VAL A 41 -13.62 23.16 -3.95
C VAL A 41 -14.14 24.44 -3.28
N SER A 42 -14.25 24.40 -1.97
CA SER A 42 -14.43 25.56 -1.10
C SER A 42 -13.43 25.50 0.05
N ASP A 43 -13.46 26.47 0.96
CA ASP A 43 -12.55 26.50 2.10
C ASP A 43 -12.68 25.27 3.02
N ASN A 44 -13.89 24.72 3.14
CA ASN A 44 -14.21 23.65 4.09
C ASN A 44 -14.79 22.38 3.44
N SER A 45 -14.88 22.30 2.12
CA SER A 45 -15.43 21.12 1.45
C SER A 45 -14.90 20.94 0.03
N LEU A 46 -14.98 19.69 -0.42
CA LEU A 46 -14.61 19.23 -1.75
C LEU A 46 -15.73 18.37 -2.30
N GLN A 47 -16.18 18.72 -3.51
CA GLN A 47 -17.10 17.91 -4.31
C GLN A 47 -16.28 17.21 -5.39
N LEU A 48 -16.45 15.89 -5.53
CA LEU A 48 -15.77 15.11 -6.55
C LEU A 48 -16.72 14.16 -7.27
N THR A 49 -16.33 13.78 -8.48
CA THR A 49 -16.86 12.62 -9.17
C THR A 49 -15.91 11.46 -8.94
N ASP A 50 -16.39 10.37 -8.35
CA ASP A 50 -15.57 9.19 -8.11
C ASP A 50 -15.40 8.35 -9.40
N ARG A 51 -14.59 7.29 -9.35
CA ARG A 51 -14.36 6.41 -10.51
C ARG A 51 -15.61 5.66 -10.99
N LYS A 52 -16.68 5.58 -10.19
CA LYS A 52 -17.98 4.99 -10.56
C LYS A 52 -18.94 6.03 -11.15
N GLY A 53 -18.55 7.29 -11.20
CA GLY A 53 -19.40 8.39 -11.65
C GLY A 53 -20.28 8.99 -10.55
N GLU A 54 -20.11 8.57 -9.29
CA GLU A 54 -20.88 9.07 -8.17
C GLU A 54 -20.35 10.43 -7.70
N LYS A 55 -21.27 11.35 -7.37
CA LYS A 55 -20.94 12.63 -6.76
C LYS A 55 -20.75 12.43 -5.25
N VAL A 56 -19.57 12.78 -4.74
CA VAL A 56 -19.21 12.62 -3.33
C VAL A 56 -18.84 13.98 -2.74
N SER A 57 -19.41 14.27 -1.57
CA SER A 57 -19.04 15.42 -0.73
C SER A 57 -18.10 15.01 0.39
N VAL A 58 -17.03 15.79 0.57
CA VAL A 58 -16.03 15.56 1.62
C VAL A 58 -15.70 16.87 2.30
N LYS A 59 -15.72 16.89 3.64
CA LYS A 59 -15.25 18.03 4.42
C LYS A 59 -13.72 18.15 4.38
N LEU A 60 -13.25 19.39 4.34
CA LEU A 60 -11.86 19.78 4.55
C LEU A 60 -11.76 20.51 5.88
N ASN A 61 -10.66 20.31 6.61
CA ASN A 61 -10.33 21.07 7.80
C ASN A 61 -8.83 21.39 7.83
N ASP A 62 -8.37 22.07 8.87
CA ASP A 62 -6.96 22.47 8.99
C ASP A 62 -6.01 21.28 9.21
N GLN A 63 -6.54 20.12 9.57
CA GLN A 63 -5.78 18.87 9.74
C GLN A 63 -5.70 18.07 8.44
N THR A 64 -6.47 18.41 7.40
CA THR A 64 -6.42 17.73 6.10
C THR A 64 -5.04 17.94 5.47
N LYS A 65 -4.27 16.86 5.36
CA LYS A 65 -2.95 16.90 4.72
C LYS A 65 -3.09 16.81 3.21
N VAL A 66 -2.37 17.66 2.47
CA VAL A 66 -2.30 17.59 1.00
C VAL A 66 -0.89 17.20 0.59
N LEU A 67 -0.79 16.22 -0.32
CA LEU A 67 0.44 15.81 -0.98
C LEU A 67 0.32 16.12 -2.47
N SER A 68 1.44 16.48 -3.10
CA SER A 68 1.52 16.58 -4.55
C SER A 68 1.98 15.24 -5.13
N VAL A 69 1.39 14.85 -6.26
CA VAL A 69 1.75 13.64 -7.01
C VAL A 69 2.26 14.06 -8.38
N SER A 70 3.50 13.72 -8.68
CA SER A 70 4.11 13.99 -10.00
C SER A 70 4.54 12.69 -10.67
N LYS A 71 4.68 12.71 -11.99
CA LYS A 71 5.25 11.58 -12.73
C LYS A 71 6.67 11.29 -12.24
N GLY A 72 6.94 10.03 -11.89
CA GLY A 72 8.24 9.53 -11.51
C GLY A 72 8.80 8.53 -12.51
N SER A 73 9.93 7.94 -12.14
CA SER A 73 10.66 6.98 -12.96
C SER A 73 11.32 5.90 -12.09
N THR A 74 11.78 4.83 -12.73
CA THR A 74 12.54 3.79 -12.03
C THR A 74 13.81 4.34 -11.40
N ALA A 75 14.43 5.38 -11.96
CA ALA A 75 15.62 6.01 -11.39
C ALA A 75 15.39 6.66 -10.02
N ASP A 76 14.13 6.97 -9.66
CA ASP A 76 13.76 7.56 -8.37
C ASP A 76 13.70 6.51 -7.25
N ILE A 77 13.54 5.23 -7.61
CA ILE A 77 13.65 4.12 -6.67
C ILE A 77 15.14 3.87 -6.44
N LYS A 78 15.66 4.27 -5.29
CA LYS A 78 17.05 4.11 -4.89
C LYS A 78 17.11 3.25 -3.63
N PRO A 79 18.27 2.61 -3.33
CA PRO A 79 18.52 2.16 -1.97
C PRO A 79 18.23 3.28 -0.97
N ASP A 80 17.61 2.94 0.15
CA ASP A 80 17.13 3.85 1.19
C ASP A 80 15.92 4.77 0.82
N SER A 81 15.42 4.74 -0.42
CA SER A 81 14.15 5.40 -0.74
C SER A 81 13.03 4.81 0.11
N PHE A 82 12.17 5.67 0.68
CA PHE A 82 10.90 5.23 1.25
C PHE A 82 9.87 5.17 0.13
N ILE A 83 9.27 3.99 -0.05
CA ILE A 83 8.29 3.74 -1.10
C ILE A 83 6.98 3.19 -0.56
N GLY A 84 5.92 3.36 -1.32
CA GLY A 84 4.66 2.62 -1.20
C GLY A 84 4.40 1.86 -2.49
N THR A 85 3.94 0.62 -2.40
CA THR A 85 3.63 -0.18 -3.59
C THR A 85 2.35 -0.97 -3.38
N ALA A 86 1.35 -0.69 -4.23
CA ALA A 86 0.21 -1.58 -4.39
C ALA A 86 0.68 -2.78 -5.22
N ALA A 87 0.42 -3.99 -4.75
CA ALA A 87 0.99 -5.18 -5.35
C ALA A 87 0.13 -6.42 -5.15
N VAL A 88 0.13 -7.29 -6.17
CA VAL A 88 -0.55 -8.58 -6.17
C VAL A 88 0.36 -9.64 -5.55
N PRO A 89 -0.07 -10.35 -4.49
CA PRO A 89 0.67 -11.49 -3.95
C PRO A 89 0.88 -12.58 -5.00
N GLN A 90 2.07 -13.16 -5.05
CA GLN A 90 2.41 -14.28 -5.92
C GLN A 90 2.46 -15.59 -5.13
N ALA A 91 2.37 -16.72 -5.82
CA ALA A 91 2.36 -18.05 -5.21
C ALA A 91 3.67 -18.37 -4.44
N ASP A 92 4.79 -17.77 -4.84
CA ASP A 92 6.10 -17.90 -4.19
C ASP A 92 6.29 -16.97 -2.98
N GLY A 93 5.27 -16.18 -2.63
CA GLY A 93 5.30 -15.21 -1.53
C GLY A 93 5.90 -13.84 -1.88
N SER A 94 6.39 -13.65 -3.12
CA SER A 94 6.76 -12.33 -3.62
C SER A 94 5.53 -11.47 -3.91
N LEU A 95 5.74 -10.16 -4.08
CA LEU A 95 4.71 -9.21 -4.46
C LEU A 95 5.02 -8.66 -5.86
N LYS A 96 4.07 -8.75 -6.79
CA LYS A 96 4.19 -8.12 -8.11
C LYS A 96 3.58 -6.72 -8.05
N ALA A 97 4.41 -5.70 -8.19
CA ALA A 97 3.98 -4.31 -8.12
C ALA A 97 3.03 -3.96 -9.27
N LEU A 98 1.91 -3.35 -8.91
CA LEU A 98 0.99 -2.68 -9.84
C LEU A 98 1.42 -1.23 -10.06
N GLU A 99 2.05 -0.63 -9.06
CA GLU A 99 2.53 0.75 -9.05
C GLU A 99 3.56 0.95 -7.93
N VAL A 100 4.37 2.01 -8.04
CA VAL A 100 5.31 2.43 -7.00
C VAL A 100 5.23 3.93 -6.77
N HIS A 101 5.19 4.32 -5.50
CA HIS A 101 5.17 5.69 -5.01
C HIS A 101 6.48 5.94 -4.32
N VAL A 102 7.27 6.90 -4.78
CA VAL A 102 8.51 7.32 -4.12
C VAL A 102 8.21 8.57 -3.30
N PHE A 103 8.34 8.46 -1.98
CA PHE A 103 8.05 9.57 -1.08
C PHE A 103 9.28 10.48 -0.93
N ALA A 104 9.05 11.78 -0.86
CA ALA A 104 10.04 12.73 -0.38
C ALA A 104 10.56 12.32 1.01
N ALA A 105 11.81 12.64 1.30
CA ALA A 105 12.44 12.27 2.57
C ALA A 105 11.65 12.76 3.80
N SER A 106 11.02 13.94 3.71
CA SER A 106 10.18 14.51 4.76
C SER A 106 8.88 13.75 5.03
N LEU A 107 8.49 12.84 4.13
CA LEU A 107 7.29 12.00 4.23
C LEU A 107 7.62 10.55 4.63
N ARG A 108 8.87 10.23 4.95
CA ARG A 108 9.27 8.89 5.39
C ARG A 108 8.43 8.42 6.58
N GLY A 109 8.06 7.14 6.58
CA GLY A 109 7.16 6.55 7.57
C GLY A 109 5.67 6.73 7.26
N SER A 110 5.31 7.44 6.19
CA SER A 110 3.92 7.64 5.79
C SER A 110 3.18 6.33 5.52
N GLY A 111 2.34 5.92 6.48
CA GLY A 111 1.58 4.68 6.38
C GLY A 111 2.45 3.44 6.30
N GLU A 112 3.64 3.47 6.90
CA GLU A 112 4.57 2.33 6.92
C GLU A 112 3.90 1.05 7.42
N GLY A 113 4.13 -0.05 6.70
CA GLY A 113 3.51 -1.34 7.00
C GLY A 113 3.08 -2.11 5.76
N HIS A 114 2.33 -3.19 6.00
CA HIS A 114 1.72 -4.02 4.97
C HIS A 114 0.25 -4.23 5.33
N SER A 115 -0.66 -4.00 4.37
CA SER A 115 -2.09 -4.04 4.63
C SER A 115 -2.88 -4.48 3.40
N ALA A 116 -4.07 -5.06 3.64
CA ALA A 116 -5.05 -5.30 2.59
C ALA A 116 -5.50 -3.95 1.98
N TRP A 117 -5.46 -3.86 0.66
CA TRP A 117 -5.61 -2.61 -0.06
C TRP A 117 -6.52 -2.77 -1.25
N GLN A 118 -7.49 -1.87 -1.43
CA GLN A 118 -8.26 -1.80 -2.66
C GLN A 118 -7.46 -1.06 -3.73
N SER A 119 -6.98 -1.80 -4.73
CA SER A 119 -6.26 -1.32 -5.90
C SER A 119 -7.13 -0.45 -6.79
N ALA A 120 -6.49 0.19 -7.78
CA ALA A 120 -7.15 1.13 -8.67
C ALA A 120 -8.32 0.54 -9.48
N ASP A 121 -8.26 -0.77 -9.75
CA ASP A 121 -9.27 -1.55 -10.45
C ASP A 121 -10.40 -2.07 -9.55
N GLY A 122 -10.38 -1.71 -8.25
CA GLY A 122 -11.38 -2.10 -7.26
C GLY A 122 -11.14 -3.47 -6.61
N LYS A 123 -10.13 -4.23 -7.04
CA LYS A 123 -9.77 -5.51 -6.40
C LYS A 123 -9.04 -5.28 -5.08
N VAL A 124 -9.14 -6.24 -4.18
CA VAL A 124 -8.41 -6.23 -2.91
C VAL A 124 -7.11 -7.01 -3.10
N ASP A 125 -6.00 -6.28 -3.09
CA ASP A 125 -4.64 -6.82 -3.09
C ASP A 125 -3.93 -6.37 -1.80
N THR A 126 -2.68 -5.91 -1.92
CA THR A 126 -1.88 -5.41 -0.80
C THR A 126 -1.27 -4.06 -1.12
N MET A 127 -1.02 -3.26 -0.09
CA MET A 127 -0.15 -2.09 -0.12
C MET A 127 0.99 -2.34 0.87
N THR A 128 2.23 -2.16 0.41
CA THR A 128 3.42 -2.22 1.27
C THR A 128 4.15 -0.89 1.23
N ASN A 129 4.28 -0.25 2.39
CA ASN A 129 5.04 0.98 2.55
C ASN A 129 6.26 0.73 3.42
N GLY A 130 7.43 1.09 2.94
CA GLY A 130 8.68 0.79 3.64
C GLY A 130 9.92 1.35 2.93
N THR A 131 11.08 1.04 3.50
CA THR A 131 12.38 1.46 3.00
C THR A 131 12.95 0.42 2.03
N VAL A 132 13.41 0.86 0.86
CA VAL A 132 14.15 0.00 -0.08
C VAL A 132 15.51 -0.37 0.51
N GLY A 133 15.74 -1.66 0.72
CA GLY A 133 17.02 -2.23 1.10
C GLY A 133 17.82 -2.68 -0.13
N LYS A 134 17.96 -4.00 -0.29
CA LYS A 134 18.65 -4.58 -1.44
C LYS A 134 17.85 -4.36 -2.73
N LEU A 135 18.59 -4.11 -3.81
CA LEU A 135 18.07 -3.85 -5.13
C LEU A 135 18.81 -4.70 -6.15
N VAL A 136 18.08 -5.48 -6.94
CA VAL A 136 18.64 -6.36 -7.97
C VAL A 136 17.92 -6.12 -9.29
N ASN A 137 18.68 -5.85 -10.35
CA ASN A 137 18.16 -5.72 -11.71
C ASN A 137 18.38 -7.06 -12.43
N ALA A 138 17.37 -7.93 -12.43
CA ALA A 138 17.36 -9.17 -13.20
C ALA A 138 15.89 -9.53 -13.51
N ASN A 139 15.53 -9.55 -14.81
CA ASN A 139 14.17 -9.79 -15.31
C ASN A 139 13.11 -8.83 -14.70
N GLY A 140 13.39 -7.53 -14.77
CA GLY A 140 12.70 -6.49 -14.00
C GLY A 140 13.55 -6.05 -12.80
N ARG A 141 12.95 -5.25 -11.91
CA ARG A 141 13.62 -4.75 -10.71
C ARG A 141 13.06 -5.41 -9.46
N THR A 142 13.88 -6.21 -8.80
CA THR A 142 13.53 -6.85 -7.53
C THR A 142 14.04 -6.01 -6.36
N LEU A 143 13.12 -5.64 -5.47
CA LEU A 143 13.35 -4.81 -4.29
C LEU A 143 13.11 -5.64 -3.03
N THR A 144 14.00 -5.51 -2.06
CA THR A 144 13.65 -5.81 -0.66
C THR A 144 13.09 -4.54 -0.04
N VAL A 145 11.85 -4.60 0.47
CA VAL A 145 11.17 -3.49 1.14
C VAL A 145 11.06 -3.81 2.63
N ASN A 146 11.72 -3.02 3.46
CA ASN A 146 11.76 -3.17 4.91
C ASN A 146 10.74 -2.26 5.58
N TYR A 147 9.97 -2.78 6.53
CA TYR A 147 9.02 -2.02 7.34
C TYR A 147 8.81 -2.69 8.69
N ASN A 148 8.68 -1.96 9.79
CA ASN A 148 8.35 -2.51 11.12
C ASN A 148 9.14 -3.79 11.52
N ASN A 149 10.46 -3.81 11.26
CA ASN A 149 11.34 -4.99 11.46
C ASN A 149 10.99 -6.24 10.63
N GLN A 150 10.15 -6.09 9.61
CA GLN A 150 9.78 -7.10 8.62
C GLN A 150 10.29 -6.71 7.24
N GLN A 151 10.27 -7.64 6.29
CA GLN A 151 10.64 -7.38 4.91
C GLN A 151 9.70 -8.11 3.93
N LYS A 152 9.56 -7.52 2.73
CA LYS A 152 8.90 -8.13 1.58
C LYS A 152 9.80 -8.06 0.35
N THR A 153 9.72 -9.09 -0.49
CA THR A 153 10.32 -9.08 -1.82
C THR A 153 9.28 -8.58 -2.81
N VAL A 154 9.59 -7.47 -3.49
CA VAL A 154 8.72 -6.85 -4.49
C VAL A 154 9.40 -6.94 -5.85
N ILE A 155 8.71 -7.51 -6.82
CA ILE A 155 9.10 -7.50 -8.24
C ILE A 155 8.39 -6.30 -8.87
N VAL A 156 9.14 -5.41 -9.49
CA VAL A 156 8.64 -4.28 -10.27
C VAL A 156 8.84 -4.60 -11.76
N PRO A 157 7.78 -5.04 -12.46
CA PRO A 157 7.83 -5.24 -13.91
C PRO A 157 8.19 -3.95 -14.67
N ASP A 158 8.68 -4.12 -15.90
CA ASP A 158 8.81 -2.99 -16.81
C ASP A 158 7.44 -2.39 -17.13
N GLY A 159 7.38 -1.06 -17.21
CA GLY A 159 6.13 -0.34 -17.46
C GLY A 159 5.24 -0.14 -16.24
N THR A 160 5.61 -0.64 -15.06
CA THR A 160 4.91 -0.30 -13.80
C THR A 160 4.89 1.23 -13.62
N PRO A 161 3.72 1.86 -13.43
CA PRO A 161 3.61 3.29 -13.14
C PRO A 161 4.40 3.67 -11.89
N ILE A 162 5.17 4.75 -11.99
CA ILE A 162 5.93 5.31 -10.88
C ILE A 162 5.57 6.78 -10.74
N VAL A 163 5.28 7.18 -9.51
CA VAL A 163 5.03 8.58 -9.14
C VAL A 163 5.90 8.99 -7.96
N THR A 164 6.16 10.28 -7.86
CA THR A 164 6.75 10.89 -6.66
C THR A 164 5.68 11.57 -5.84
N LEU A 165 5.78 11.46 -4.52
CA LEU A 165 4.92 12.12 -3.55
C LEU A 165 5.74 13.12 -2.75
N ASP A 166 5.38 14.40 -2.84
CA ASP A 166 6.01 15.50 -2.12
C ASP A 166 4.98 16.22 -1.23
N PRO A 167 5.42 16.96 -0.19
CA PRO A 167 4.52 17.89 0.50
C PRO A 167 3.80 18.80 -0.51
N GLY A 168 2.49 18.96 -0.31
CA GLY A 168 1.66 19.84 -1.12
C GLY A 168 0.81 20.76 -0.25
N ASP A 169 0.02 21.59 -0.90
CA ASP A 169 -0.89 22.52 -0.24
C ASP A 169 -2.24 22.60 -0.98
N ARG A 170 -3.17 23.35 -0.40
CA ARG A 170 -4.55 23.48 -0.89
C ARG A 170 -4.66 24.09 -2.29
N SER A 171 -3.65 24.80 -2.80
CA SER A 171 -3.65 25.33 -4.16
C SER A 171 -3.67 24.24 -5.24
N LEU A 172 -3.29 23.01 -4.89
CA LEU A 172 -3.41 21.85 -5.77
C LEU A 172 -4.85 21.36 -5.91
N LEU A 173 -5.74 21.71 -4.97
CA LEU A 173 -7.13 21.27 -4.98
C LEU A 173 -7.95 22.21 -5.85
N LYS A 174 -8.05 21.91 -7.14
CA LYS A 174 -8.81 22.68 -8.12
C LYS A 174 -9.68 21.78 -8.99
N PRO A 175 -10.78 22.30 -9.56
CA PRO A 175 -11.59 21.55 -10.52
C PRO A 175 -10.74 20.87 -11.61
N GLY A 176 -11.06 19.62 -11.93
CA GLY A 176 -10.32 18.80 -12.90
C GLY A 176 -9.10 18.05 -12.31
N THR A 177 -8.71 18.31 -11.05
CA THR A 177 -7.57 17.60 -10.45
C THR A 177 -7.95 16.18 -10.08
N HIS A 178 -7.15 15.21 -10.50
CA HIS A 178 -7.28 13.82 -10.10
C HIS A 178 -6.66 13.59 -8.72
N ILE A 179 -7.40 12.92 -7.83
CA ILE A 179 -6.99 12.73 -6.45
C ILE A 179 -7.17 11.29 -5.95
N VAL A 180 -6.40 10.97 -4.92
CA VAL A 180 -6.62 9.85 -4.02
C VAL A 180 -6.83 10.41 -2.63
N LEU A 181 -8.00 10.14 -2.05
CA LEU A 181 -8.47 10.74 -0.81
C LEU A 181 -8.70 9.66 0.25
N PHE A 182 -8.05 9.85 1.39
CA PHE A 182 -8.32 9.12 2.62
C PHE A 182 -9.24 9.96 3.50
N SER A 183 -10.24 9.33 4.08
CA SER A 183 -11.22 10.00 4.93
C SER A 183 -11.60 9.17 6.14
N ALA A 184 -12.04 9.86 7.19
CA ALA A 184 -12.73 9.29 8.34
C ALA A 184 -14.13 9.88 8.44
N ALA A 185 -15.00 9.25 9.25
CA ALA A 185 -16.24 9.88 9.67
C ALA A 185 -15.96 10.78 10.89
N ASP A 186 -16.57 11.96 10.95
CA ASP A 186 -16.63 12.76 12.17
C ASP A 186 -17.69 12.21 13.14
N ASP A 187 -17.85 12.87 14.29
CA ASP A 187 -18.82 12.49 15.34
C ASP A 187 -20.28 12.55 14.85
N LYS A 188 -20.55 13.23 13.73
CA LYS A 188 -21.86 13.31 13.09
C LYS A 188 -22.02 12.29 11.96
N GLY A 189 -21.02 11.45 11.73
CA GLY A 189 -20.99 10.47 10.64
C GLY A 189 -20.63 11.06 9.29
N GLU A 190 -20.26 12.35 9.21
CA GLU A 190 -19.93 13.01 7.95
C GLU A 190 -18.48 12.73 7.53
N ARG A 191 -18.24 12.62 6.23
CA ARG A 191 -16.92 12.27 5.69
C ARG A 191 -15.97 13.47 5.75
N VAL A 192 -14.86 13.33 6.45
CA VAL A 192 -13.78 14.33 6.56
C VAL A 192 -12.50 13.79 5.93
N ALA A 193 -11.88 14.57 5.05
CA ALA A 193 -10.60 14.23 4.45
C ALA A 193 -9.48 14.30 5.49
N THR A 194 -8.73 13.21 5.62
CA THR A 194 -7.53 13.16 6.48
C THR A 194 -6.26 13.38 5.67
N ARG A 195 -6.21 12.84 4.44
CA ARG A 195 -5.11 13.03 3.51
C ARG A 195 -5.59 12.99 2.06
N ILE A 196 -5.09 13.92 1.24
CA ILE A 196 -5.38 14.00 -0.20
C ILE A 196 -4.04 13.96 -0.94
N SER A 197 -3.87 13.01 -1.84
CA SER A 197 -2.77 13.00 -2.81
C SER A 197 -3.30 13.55 -4.13
N ALA A 198 -2.84 14.74 -4.51
CA ALA A 198 -3.36 15.49 -5.65
C ALA A 198 -2.39 15.47 -6.82
N GLY A 199 -2.91 15.11 -7.99
CA GLY A 199 -2.17 15.11 -9.25
C GLY A 199 -1.68 16.50 -9.65
N LYS A 200 -0.37 16.69 -9.71
CA LYS A 200 0.25 17.91 -10.22
C LYS A 200 0.40 17.83 -11.74
N ASP A 201 0.17 18.96 -12.42
CA ASP A 201 0.38 19.11 -13.87
C ASP A 201 -0.36 18.05 -14.72
N GLY A 202 -1.57 17.69 -14.30
CA GLY A 202 -2.41 16.70 -14.99
C GLY A 202 -2.05 15.24 -14.71
N THR A 203 -1.07 14.98 -13.84
CA THR A 203 -0.75 13.62 -13.39
C THR A 203 -1.98 12.96 -12.78
N VAL A 204 -2.34 11.77 -13.25
CA VAL A 204 -3.36 10.94 -12.59
C VAL A 204 -2.63 10.08 -11.57
N PRO A 205 -2.86 10.24 -10.25
CA PRO A 205 -2.27 9.34 -9.27
C PRO A 205 -2.69 7.90 -9.57
N PRO A 206 -1.75 6.96 -9.68
CA PRO A 206 -2.07 5.60 -10.06
C PRO A 206 -2.86 4.89 -8.96
N MET A 207 -2.61 5.27 -7.67
CA MET A 207 -3.31 4.72 -6.51
C MET A 207 -4.79 4.64 -6.81
#